data_AF-A0A973PTK4-F1
#
_entry.id   AF-A0A973PTK4-F1
#
_cell.length_a   1.000
_cell.length_b   1.000
_cell.length_c   1.000
_cell.angle_alpha   90.00
_cell.angle_beta   90.00
_cell.angle_gamma   90.00
#
_symmetry.space_group_name_H-M   'P 1'
#
loop_
_entity.id
_entity.type
_entity.pdbx_description
1 polymer ?
#
loop_
_entity_poly.entity_id
_entity_poly.type
_entity_poly.pdbx_seq_one_letter_code
_entity_poly.pdbx_strand_id
1 'polypeptide(L)'
;MMFERFAPEARTVVVHAQEHARRLGHTSIGCEHLLLALVAADQPASAVLREHGVTPEGVEREIVRQVGLGAGSRLFGTLDRNALASIGIDLDTVRARIEESFGPEALTRADRAAHGSRPSKPVPRRRGPSGLVPRWRRLRRARRAVLTVPAVAPTGLYQTTGPRPNGHIPFTPHAKESLANTVREAQSRHAGHIGIEHLALGLIAVNSLLVRSVLSELGTSAPSLRAAIVARCRPAG
;
A
#
# COMPACT_ATOMS: atom_id res chain seq x y z
N MET A 1 8.89 -4.69 -17.82
CA MET A 1 8.15 -3.82 -16.87
C MET A 1 8.62 -4.10 -15.44
N MET A 2 8.49 -3.15 -14.48
CA MET A 2 9.03 -3.26 -13.10
C MET A 2 8.70 -4.58 -12.37
N PHE A 3 7.54 -5.19 -12.64
CA PHE A 3 7.04 -6.39 -11.95
C PHE A 3 7.46 -7.74 -12.56
N GLU A 4 8.13 -7.77 -13.71
CA GLU A 4 8.53 -9.03 -14.36
C GLU A 4 9.62 -9.76 -13.58
N ARG A 5 10.49 -9.01 -12.87
CA ARG A 5 11.57 -9.56 -12.04
C ARG A 5 11.14 -9.94 -10.61
N PHE A 6 9.92 -9.62 -10.21
CA PHE A 6 9.41 -9.99 -8.88
C PHE A 6 9.09 -11.48 -8.85
N ALA A 7 9.49 -12.14 -7.77
CA ALA A 7 9.06 -13.51 -7.49
C ALA A 7 7.51 -13.57 -7.37
N PRO A 8 6.87 -14.71 -7.67
CA PRO A 8 5.42 -14.89 -7.54
C PRO A 8 4.88 -14.44 -6.17
N GLU A 9 5.60 -14.75 -5.10
CA GLU A 9 5.26 -14.42 -3.71
C GLU A 9 5.32 -12.90 -3.49
N ALA A 10 6.37 -12.24 -4.00
CA ALA A 10 6.52 -10.80 -3.90
C ALA A 10 5.44 -10.04 -4.69
N ARG A 11 4.99 -10.58 -5.84
CA ARG A 11 3.82 -10.04 -6.55
C ARG A 11 2.53 -10.21 -5.75
N THR A 12 2.39 -11.34 -5.06
CA THR A 12 1.23 -11.64 -4.22
C THR A 12 1.10 -10.63 -3.08
N VAL A 13 2.20 -10.24 -2.43
CA VAL A 13 2.20 -9.16 -1.42
C VAL A 13 1.64 -7.84 -1.97
N VAL A 14 2.03 -7.45 -3.18
CA VAL A 14 1.53 -6.20 -3.80
C VAL A 14 0.02 -6.26 -4.07
N VAL A 15 -0.48 -7.42 -4.50
CA VAL A 15 -1.92 -7.66 -4.70
C VAL A 15 -2.67 -7.59 -3.37
N HIS A 16 -2.15 -8.25 -2.33
CA HIS A 16 -2.77 -8.20 -1.00
C HIS A 16 -2.76 -6.79 -0.42
N ALA A 17 -1.72 -5.99 -0.64
CA ALA A 17 -1.67 -4.60 -0.21
C ALA A 17 -2.82 -3.77 -0.84
N GLN A 18 -3.13 -4.03 -2.12
CA GLN A 18 -4.29 -3.41 -2.77
C GLN A 18 -5.61 -3.83 -2.10
N GLU A 19 -5.75 -5.10 -1.74
CA GLU A 19 -6.96 -5.60 -1.09
C GLU A 19 -7.12 -5.06 0.34
N HIS A 20 -6.03 -4.93 1.09
CA HIS A 20 -6.05 -4.23 2.38
C HIS A 20 -6.50 -2.77 2.23
N ALA A 21 -5.97 -2.04 1.25
CA ALA A 21 -6.40 -0.67 0.98
C ALA A 21 -7.90 -0.60 0.66
N ARG A 22 -8.41 -1.53 -0.16
CA ARG A 22 -9.87 -1.62 -0.44
C ARG A 22 -10.68 -1.90 0.81
N ARG A 23 -10.25 -2.88 1.62
CA ARG A 23 -10.94 -3.32 2.84
C ARG A 23 -11.04 -2.18 3.85
N LEU A 24 -9.96 -1.42 4.02
CA LEU A 24 -9.91 -0.26 4.91
C LEU A 24 -10.57 0.99 4.30
N GLY A 25 -10.94 0.95 3.01
CA GLY A 25 -11.60 2.05 2.30
C GLY A 25 -10.64 3.14 1.80
N HIS A 26 -9.34 2.86 1.76
CA HIS A 26 -8.29 3.79 1.34
C HIS A 26 -8.18 3.84 -0.19
N THR A 27 -8.17 5.06 -0.75
CA THR A 27 -8.12 5.30 -2.21
C THR A 27 -6.69 5.33 -2.76
N SER A 28 -5.69 4.96 -1.95
CA SER A 28 -4.31 4.76 -2.39
C SER A 28 -3.60 3.68 -1.57
N ILE A 29 -2.63 3.02 -2.21
CA ILE A 29 -1.80 1.99 -1.58
C ILE A 29 -0.54 2.66 -1.05
N GLY A 30 -0.43 2.75 0.28
CA GLY A 30 0.74 3.26 0.98
C GLY A 30 1.72 2.17 1.42
N CYS A 31 2.83 2.58 2.07
CA CYS A 31 3.84 1.67 2.61
C CYS A 31 3.26 0.75 3.69
N GLU A 32 2.31 1.25 4.46
CA GLU A 32 1.62 0.55 5.52
C GLU A 32 0.78 -0.63 5.00
N HIS A 33 0.17 -0.48 3.83
CA HIS A 33 -0.57 -1.56 3.19
C HIS A 33 0.36 -2.65 2.66
N LEU A 34 1.51 -2.23 2.12
CA LEU A 34 2.59 -3.14 1.73
C LEU A 34 3.16 -3.87 2.95
N LEU A 35 3.32 -3.18 4.08
CA LEU A 35 3.81 -3.76 5.33
C LEU A 35 2.83 -4.80 5.86
N LEU A 36 1.54 -4.46 5.91
CA LEU A 36 0.50 -5.37 6.37
C LEU A 36 0.47 -6.66 5.53
N ALA A 37 0.48 -6.52 4.20
CA ALA A 37 0.52 -7.66 3.28
C ALA A 37 1.81 -8.49 3.43
N LEU A 38 2.95 -7.82 3.58
CA LEU A 38 4.25 -8.46 3.75
C LEU A 38 4.31 -9.27 5.03
N VAL A 39 3.88 -8.71 6.16
CA VAL A 39 3.90 -9.36 7.48
C VAL A 39 2.95 -10.54 7.53
N ALA A 40 1.82 -10.46 6.82
CA ALA A 40 0.84 -11.55 6.71
C ALA A 40 1.30 -12.70 5.78
N ALA A 41 2.32 -12.50 4.95
CA ALA A 41 2.80 -13.55 4.06
C ALA A 41 3.51 -14.68 4.84
N ASP A 42 3.40 -15.90 4.33
CA ASP A 42 4.10 -17.06 4.89
C ASP A 42 5.47 -17.24 4.24
N GLN A 43 6.42 -16.39 4.65
CA GLN A 43 7.76 -16.30 4.07
C GLN A 43 8.81 -16.02 5.14
N PRO A 44 10.09 -16.40 4.95
CA PRO A 44 11.12 -16.24 5.99
C PRO A 44 11.32 -14.82 6.50
N ALA A 45 11.32 -13.82 5.61
CA ALA A 45 11.46 -12.42 6.05
C ALA A 45 10.21 -11.92 6.81
N SER A 46 9.03 -12.40 6.43
CA SER A 46 7.77 -12.11 7.15
C SER A 46 7.77 -12.74 8.53
N ALA A 47 8.30 -13.96 8.69
CA ALA A 47 8.48 -14.61 9.98
C ALA A 47 9.41 -13.80 10.89
N VAL A 48 10.53 -13.30 10.37
CA VAL A 48 11.44 -12.42 11.13
C VAL A 48 10.73 -11.15 11.63
N LEU A 49 9.89 -10.52 10.81
CA LEU A 49 9.10 -9.36 11.23
C LEU A 49 8.18 -9.74 12.41
N ARG A 50 7.46 -10.87 12.32
CA ARG A 50 6.56 -11.36 13.37
C ARG A 50 7.29 -11.72 14.66
N GLU A 51 8.43 -12.40 14.56
CA GLU A 51 9.30 -12.75 15.69
C GLU A 51 9.82 -11.50 16.43
N HIS A 52 9.92 -10.37 15.73
CA HIS A 52 10.26 -9.07 16.29
C HIS A 52 9.04 -8.21 16.67
N GLY A 53 7.88 -8.83 16.87
CA GLY A 53 6.67 -8.17 17.37
C GLY A 53 5.85 -7.44 16.30
N VAL A 54 6.32 -7.40 15.04
CA VAL A 54 5.55 -6.83 13.92
C VAL A 54 4.52 -7.84 13.45
N THR A 55 3.34 -7.81 14.07
CA THR A 55 2.22 -8.72 13.76
C THR A 55 1.25 -8.09 12.76
N PRO A 56 0.56 -8.86 11.92
CA PRO A 56 -0.47 -8.32 11.03
C PRO A 56 -1.52 -7.50 11.79
N GLU A 57 -1.95 -7.99 12.94
CA GLU A 57 -2.96 -7.37 13.80
C GLU A 57 -2.44 -6.07 14.41
N GLY A 58 -1.17 -6.03 14.83
CA GLY A 58 -0.51 -4.83 15.34
C GLY A 58 -0.38 -3.75 14.26
N VAL A 59 0.08 -4.14 13.07
CA VAL A 59 0.19 -3.22 11.92
C VAL A 59 -1.19 -2.68 11.53
N GLU A 60 -2.21 -3.54 11.43
CA GLU A 60 -3.56 -3.11 11.04
C GLU A 60 -4.19 -2.15 12.06
N ARG A 61 -4.07 -2.44 13.36
CA ARG A 61 -4.50 -1.53 14.43
C ARG A 61 -3.87 -0.15 14.30
N GLU A 62 -2.57 -0.12 14.03
CA GLU A 62 -1.83 1.13 13.93
C GLU A 62 -2.17 1.92 12.68
N ILE A 63 -2.41 1.25 11.55
CA ILE A 63 -2.95 1.89 10.34
C ILE A 63 -4.27 2.57 10.67
N VAL A 64 -5.21 1.86 11.28
CA VAL A 64 -6.53 2.42 11.60
C VAL A 64 -6.41 3.56 12.61
N ARG A 65 -5.52 3.45 13.60
CA ARG A 65 -5.27 4.50 14.60
C ARG A 65 -4.75 5.78 13.95
N GLN A 66 -3.74 5.69 13.08
CA GLN A 66 -3.11 6.88 12.50
C GLN A 66 -3.90 7.43 11.31
N VAL A 67 -4.28 6.55 10.40
CA VAL A 67 -4.84 6.89 9.09
C VAL A 67 -6.37 6.92 9.10
N GLY A 68 -7.01 6.17 9.99
CA GLY A 68 -8.47 6.02 10.05
C GLY A 68 -9.03 4.96 9.10
N LEU A 69 -10.36 4.93 8.95
CA LEU A 69 -11.09 4.11 7.98
C LEU A 69 -11.78 5.01 6.95
N GLY A 70 -11.95 4.50 5.74
CA GLY A 70 -12.70 5.16 4.67
C GLY A 70 -11.90 6.19 3.88
N ALA A 71 -12.51 6.76 2.83
CA ALA A 71 -11.80 7.60 1.86
C ALA A 71 -11.34 8.97 2.41
N GLY A 72 -11.90 9.43 3.55
CA GLY A 72 -11.46 10.63 4.25
C GLY A 72 -10.06 10.53 4.88
N SER A 73 -9.49 9.32 4.95
CA SER A 73 -8.12 9.04 5.42
C SER A 73 -7.06 9.93 4.75
N ARG A 74 -7.18 10.23 3.45
CA ARG A 74 -6.19 11.01 2.69
C ARG A 74 -6.11 12.48 3.08
N LEU A 75 -7.21 13.05 3.56
CA LEU A 75 -7.26 14.46 3.98
C LEU A 75 -6.44 14.69 5.26
N PHE A 76 -6.28 13.65 6.07
CA PHE A 76 -5.54 13.70 7.34
C PHE A 76 -4.25 12.86 7.32
N GLY A 77 -4.04 12.01 6.31
CA GLY A 77 -2.99 10.98 6.29
C GLY A 77 -1.55 11.49 6.24
N THR A 78 -1.31 12.77 5.99
CA THR A 78 0.02 13.40 6.10
C THR A 78 0.25 14.09 7.44
N LEU A 79 -0.78 14.21 8.27
CA LEU A 79 -0.70 14.86 9.57
C LEU A 79 -0.20 13.86 10.61
N ASP A 80 0.79 14.26 11.39
CA ASP A 80 1.23 13.50 12.55
C ASP A 80 0.18 13.64 13.65
N ARG A 81 -0.66 12.61 13.78
CA ARG A 81 -1.72 12.54 14.78
C ARG A 81 -1.18 12.64 16.21
N ASN A 82 -0.04 12.04 16.50
CA ASN A 82 0.54 12.07 17.85
C ASN A 82 1.05 13.48 18.18
N ALA A 83 1.66 14.15 17.21
CA ALA A 83 2.06 15.55 17.35
C ALA A 83 0.85 16.49 17.50
N LEU A 84 -0.26 16.22 16.83
CA LEU A 84 -1.50 17.00 16.99
C LEU A 84 -2.20 16.72 18.33
N ALA A 85 -2.21 15.45 18.77
CA ALA A 85 -2.76 15.07 20.06
C ALA A 85 -1.97 15.71 21.22
N SER A 86 -0.64 15.86 21.09
CA SER A 86 0.18 16.50 22.13
C SER A 86 -0.14 17.98 22.35
N ILE A 87 -0.75 18.65 21.36
CA ILE A 87 -1.27 20.02 21.48
C ILE A 87 -2.79 20.06 21.69
N GLY A 88 -3.41 18.92 22.02
CA GLY A 88 -4.84 18.81 22.36
C GLY A 88 -5.78 18.71 21.16
N ILE A 89 -5.28 18.43 19.95
CA ILE A 89 -6.10 18.27 18.75
C ILE A 89 -6.35 16.78 18.49
N ASP A 90 -7.56 16.31 18.80
CA ASP A 90 -8.02 14.97 18.47
C ASP A 90 -8.63 14.92 17.06
N LEU A 91 -7.91 14.30 16.13
CA LEU A 91 -8.34 14.15 14.75
C LEU A 91 -9.60 13.28 14.57
N ASP A 92 -9.87 12.33 15.47
CA ASP A 92 -11.11 11.55 15.39
C ASP A 92 -12.32 12.41 15.78
N THR A 93 -12.16 13.24 16.81
CA THR A 93 -13.15 14.25 17.18
C THR A 93 -13.38 15.26 16.05
N VAL A 94 -12.31 15.76 15.41
CA VAL A 94 -12.43 16.67 14.26
C VAL A 94 -13.18 16.00 13.11
N ARG A 95 -12.83 14.76 12.77
CA ARG A 95 -13.51 13.98 11.73
C ARG A 95 -15.00 13.81 12.04
N ALA A 96 -15.33 13.38 13.26
CA ALA A 96 -16.71 13.14 13.68
C ALA A 96 -17.56 14.43 13.57
N ARG A 97 -17.03 15.57 14.02
CA ARG A 97 -17.73 16.87 13.91
C ARG A 97 -17.93 17.33 12.47
N ILE A 98 -16.98 17.04 11.57
CA ILE A 98 -17.13 17.34 10.14
C ILE A 98 -18.26 16.51 9.54
N GLU A 99 -18.29 15.21 9.81
CA GLU A 99 -19.34 14.32 9.33
C GLU A 99 -20.72 14.67 9.92
N GLU A 100 -20.78 15.09 11.20
CA GLU A 100 -21.98 15.62 11.84
C GLU A 100 -22.46 16.91 11.17
N SER A 101 -21.55 17.85 10.91
CA SER A 101 -21.90 19.18 10.38
C SER A 101 -22.23 19.18 8.90
N PHE A 102 -21.54 18.36 8.10
CA PHE A 102 -21.62 18.36 6.63
C PHE A 102 -22.29 17.10 6.06
N GLY A 103 -22.82 16.25 6.94
CA GLY A 103 -23.51 15.00 6.63
C GLY A 103 -22.54 13.83 6.39
N PRO A 104 -23.07 12.59 6.40
CA PRO A 104 -22.26 11.39 6.25
C PRO A 104 -21.48 11.39 4.93
N GLU A 105 -20.25 10.90 5.01
CA GLU A 105 -19.24 10.87 3.96
C GLU A 105 -18.76 12.24 3.45
N ALA A 106 -18.91 13.31 4.23
CA ALA A 106 -18.46 14.65 3.86
C ALA A 106 -16.99 14.67 3.44
N LEU A 107 -16.13 13.99 4.20
CA LEU A 107 -14.70 13.92 3.91
C LEU A 107 -14.40 13.09 2.67
N THR A 108 -15.16 12.02 2.43
CA THR A 108 -15.04 11.20 1.23
C THR A 108 -15.43 11.99 -0.02
N ARG A 109 -16.50 12.80 0.05
CA ARG A 109 -16.89 13.69 -1.04
C ARG A 109 -15.83 14.77 -1.29
N ALA A 110 -15.28 15.35 -0.23
CA ALA A 110 -14.22 16.36 -0.30
C ALA A 110 -12.92 15.80 -0.90
N ASP A 111 -12.45 14.63 -0.47
CA ASP A 111 -11.28 13.94 -1.04
C ASP A 111 -11.47 13.71 -2.54
N ARG A 112 -12.63 13.20 -2.94
CA ARG A 112 -12.96 12.97 -4.35
C ARG A 112 -13.01 14.28 -5.16
N ALA A 113 -13.48 15.37 -4.57
CA ALA A 113 -13.51 16.67 -5.24
C ALA A 113 -12.11 17.27 -5.40
N ALA A 114 -11.25 17.13 -4.38
CA ALA A 114 -9.89 17.67 -4.38
C ALA A 114 -8.91 16.82 -5.22
N HIS A 115 -9.10 15.50 -5.25
CA HIS A 115 -8.10 14.55 -5.75
C HIS A 115 -8.65 13.51 -6.72
N GLY A 116 -9.96 13.51 -6.99
CA GLY A 116 -10.55 12.71 -8.05
C GLY A 116 -9.87 13.03 -9.38
N SER A 117 -9.52 11.99 -10.15
CA SER A 117 -8.96 12.18 -11.48
C SER A 117 -9.92 13.04 -12.30
N ARG A 118 -9.53 14.30 -12.60
CA ARG A 118 -10.19 15.08 -13.64
C ARG A 118 -10.25 14.19 -14.88
N PRO A 119 -11.43 13.93 -15.48
CA PRO A 119 -11.45 13.22 -16.74
C PRO A 119 -10.53 13.99 -17.69
N SER A 120 -9.52 13.30 -18.21
CA SER A 120 -8.62 13.88 -19.20
C SER A 120 -9.48 14.56 -20.26
N LYS A 121 -9.29 15.85 -20.52
CA LYS A 121 -9.98 16.55 -21.62
C LYS A 121 -9.94 15.62 -22.83
N PRO A 122 -11.09 15.34 -23.49
CA PRO A 122 -11.08 14.43 -24.63
C PRO A 122 -10.06 14.96 -25.63
N VAL A 123 -8.97 14.21 -25.82
CA VAL A 123 -7.97 14.53 -26.83
C VAL A 123 -8.73 14.56 -28.16
N PRO A 124 -8.70 15.66 -28.92
CA PRO A 124 -9.44 15.74 -30.17
C PRO A 124 -9.00 14.59 -31.05
N ARG A 125 -9.95 13.71 -31.38
CA ARG A 125 -9.71 12.58 -32.28
C ARG A 125 -9.38 13.15 -33.65
N ARG A 126 -8.09 13.19 -34.02
CA ARG A 126 -7.71 13.27 -35.43
C ARG A 126 -8.33 12.05 -36.12
N ARG A 127 -9.28 12.29 -37.01
CA ARG A 127 -9.85 11.28 -37.91
C ARG A 127 -8.71 10.77 -38.80
N GLY A 128 -8.12 9.65 -38.42
CA GLY A 128 -7.31 8.84 -39.34
C GLY A 128 -8.22 8.15 -40.36
N PRO A 129 -7.68 7.76 -41.53
CA PRO A 129 -8.46 7.15 -42.59
C PRO A 129 -9.17 5.87 -42.10
N SER A 130 -10.47 5.78 -42.37
CA SER A 130 -11.31 4.63 -42.06
C SER A 130 -10.84 3.42 -42.86
N GLY A 131 -10.31 2.38 -42.20
CA GLY A 131 -9.97 1.15 -42.91
C GLY A 131 -9.09 0.13 -42.20
N LEU A 132 -8.44 0.45 -41.08
CA LEU A 132 -7.59 -0.52 -40.37
C LEU A 132 -7.78 -0.40 -38.87
N VAL A 133 -8.58 -1.29 -38.27
CA VAL A 133 -8.57 -1.48 -36.82
C VAL A 133 -7.28 -2.25 -36.49
N PRO A 134 -6.24 -1.64 -35.89
CA PRO A 134 -4.96 -2.33 -35.88
C PRO A 134 -4.97 -3.41 -34.78
N ARG A 135 -4.36 -4.56 -35.08
CA ARG A 135 -4.39 -5.84 -34.33
C ARG A 135 -4.03 -5.74 -32.84
N TRP A 136 -3.24 -4.74 -32.44
CA TRP A 136 -2.90 -4.41 -31.05
C TRP A 136 -4.10 -4.11 -30.13
N ARG A 137 -5.26 -3.75 -30.68
CA ARG A 137 -6.49 -3.52 -29.89
C ARG A 137 -7.07 -4.83 -29.29
N ARG A 138 -6.81 -5.98 -29.93
CA ARG A 138 -7.09 -7.31 -29.37
C ARG A 138 -6.07 -7.72 -28.30
N LEU A 139 -4.81 -7.31 -28.45
CA LEU A 139 -3.75 -7.58 -27.47
C LEU A 139 -3.91 -6.80 -26.15
N ARG A 140 -4.58 -5.64 -26.14
CA ARG A 140 -4.87 -4.92 -24.88
C ARG A 140 -5.90 -5.61 -24.00
N ARG A 141 -6.82 -6.42 -24.54
CA ARG A 141 -7.74 -7.24 -23.73
C ARG A 141 -7.05 -8.44 -23.12
N ALA A 142 -6.08 -9.04 -23.82
CA ALA A 142 -5.25 -10.12 -23.30
C ALA A 142 -4.31 -9.66 -22.15
N ARG A 143 -3.92 -8.37 -22.12
CA ARG A 143 -3.10 -7.79 -21.05
C ARG A 143 -3.83 -7.52 -19.74
N ARG A 144 -5.16 -7.71 -19.69
CA ARG A 144 -5.97 -7.58 -18.47
C ARG A 144 -6.19 -8.94 -17.77
N ALA A 145 -5.58 -10.00 -18.28
CA ALA A 145 -5.79 -11.38 -17.84
C ALA A 145 -4.61 -11.96 -17.04
N VAL A 146 -3.72 -11.13 -16.49
CA VAL A 146 -2.67 -11.60 -15.58
C VAL A 146 -2.88 -10.91 -14.24
N LEU A 147 -3.23 -11.73 -13.25
CA LEU A 147 -3.54 -11.48 -11.82
C LEU A 147 -4.92 -12.02 -11.43
N THR A 148 -5.22 -13.26 -11.80
CA THR A 148 -6.18 -14.08 -11.05
C THR A 148 -5.39 -15.13 -10.29
N VAL A 149 -4.76 -14.69 -9.20
CA VAL A 149 -4.38 -15.58 -8.10
C VAL A 149 -5.65 -15.78 -7.27
N PRO A 150 -5.97 -16.99 -6.79
CA PRO A 150 -7.12 -17.19 -5.92
C PRO A 150 -6.80 -16.53 -4.58
N ALA A 151 -7.17 -15.26 -4.43
CA ALA A 151 -7.07 -14.59 -3.15
C ALA A 151 -8.25 -15.05 -2.31
N VAL A 152 -8.01 -15.97 -1.37
CA VAL A 152 -8.74 -15.85 -0.10
C VAL A 152 -8.59 -14.39 0.31
N ALA A 153 -9.71 -13.66 0.37
CA ALA A 153 -9.69 -12.26 0.75
C ALA A 153 -8.93 -12.19 2.08
N PRO A 154 -7.89 -11.34 2.21
CA PRO A 154 -7.13 -11.28 3.44
C PRO A 154 -8.10 -10.97 4.57
N THR A 155 -8.21 -11.89 5.52
CA THR A 155 -8.89 -11.65 6.78
C THR A 155 -8.21 -10.46 7.46
N GLY A 156 -8.99 -9.59 8.09
CA GLY A 156 -8.46 -8.44 8.80
C GLY A 156 -9.40 -8.05 9.93
N LEU A 157 -8.85 -7.40 10.94
CA LEU A 157 -9.59 -6.96 12.11
C LEU A 157 -10.55 -5.81 11.79
N TYR A 158 -10.24 -5.01 10.76
CA TYR A 158 -10.99 -3.81 10.43
C TYR A 158 -11.46 -3.82 8.98
N GLN A 159 -12.65 -3.26 8.79
CA GLN A 159 -13.27 -3.08 7.48
C GLN A 159 -14.10 -1.80 7.48
N THR A 160 -13.99 -1.02 6.39
CA THR A 160 -14.84 0.16 6.20
C THR A 160 -16.30 -0.27 6.06
N THR A 161 -17.20 0.45 6.73
CA THR A 161 -18.66 0.33 6.57
C THR A 161 -19.18 1.12 5.37
N GLY A 162 -18.37 2.02 4.82
CA GLY A 162 -18.68 2.83 3.63
C GLY A 162 -18.29 2.19 2.29
N PRO A 163 -18.50 2.90 1.17
CA PRO A 163 -18.21 2.42 -0.16
C PRO A 163 -16.71 2.19 -0.33
N ARG A 164 -16.37 1.00 -0.82
CA ARG A 164 -14.98 0.65 -1.12
C ARG A 164 -14.54 1.28 -2.44
N PRO A 165 -13.27 1.70 -2.56
CA PRO A 165 -12.73 2.16 -3.82
C PRO A 165 -12.87 1.06 -4.89
N ASN A 166 -13.47 1.40 -6.03
CA ASN A 166 -13.60 0.53 -7.19
C ASN A 166 -12.56 0.90 -8.26
N GLY A 167 -12.17 -0.06 -9.10
CA GLY A 167 -11.21 0.18 -10.18
C GLY A 167 -9.75 0.23 -9.70
N HIS A 168 -8.88 0.92 -10.44
CA HIS A 168 -7.44 0.97 -10.16
C HIS A 168 -7.14 1.89 -8.96
N ILE A 169 -6.40 1.39 -7.98
CA ILE A 169 -5.95 2.15 -6.81
C ILE A 169 -4.47 2.48 -6.99
N PRO A 170 -4.08 3.76 -7.06
CA PRO A 170 -2.68 4.13 -7.26
C PRO A 170 -1.84 3.96 -5.99
N PHE A 171 -0.54 3.75 -6.16
CA PHE A 171 0.44 3.82 -5.06
C PHE A 171 0.72 5.28 -4.67
N THR A 172 0.94 5.52 -3.37
CA THR A 172 1.47 6.80 -2.87
C THR A 172 2.93 7.00 -3.34
N PRO A 173 3.46 8.25 -3.33
CA PRO A 173 4.85 8.51 -3.67
C PRO A 173 5.84 7.68 -2.85
N HIS A 174 5.67 7.61 -1.53
CA HIS A 174 6.54 6.80 -0.66
C HIS A 174 6.42 5.29 -0.92
N ALA A 175 5.24 4.79 -1.28
CA ALA A 175 5.10 3.39 -1.67
C ALA A 175 5.86 3.08 -2.96
N LYS A 176 5.83 3.99 -3.96
CA LYS A 176 6.64 3.85 -5.17
C LYS A 176 8.13 3.91 -4.87
N GLU A 177 8.54 4.80 -3.96
CA GLU A 177 9.92 4.90 -3.48
C GLU A 177 10.38 3.60 -2.80
N SER A 178 9.55 3.00 -1.94
CA SER A 178 9.84 1.70 -1.32
C SER A 178 10.01 0.58 -2.34
N LEU A 179 9.18 0.53 -3.38
CA LEU A 179 9.32 -0.43 -4.46
C LEU A 179 10.59 -0.17 -5.28
N ALA A 180 11.00 1.08 -5.46
CA ALA A 180 12.29 1.39 -6.08
C ALA A 180 13.47 0.95 -5.18
N ASN A 181 13.37 1.13 -3.87
CA ASN A 181 14.37 0.65 -2.90
C ASN A 181 14.51 -0.87 -2.90
N THR A 182 13.38 -1.57 -3.05
CA THR A 182 13.34 -3.03 -3.20
C THR A 182 14.18 -3.49 -4.39
N VAL A 183 14.08 -2.80 -5.53
CA VAL A 183 14.91 -3.09 -6.71
C VAL A 183 16.39 -2.82 -6.44
N ARG A 184 16.71 -1.71 -5.75
CA ARG A 184 18.09 -1.38 -5.38
C ARG A 184 18.71 -2.40 -4.44
N GLU A 185 17.94 -2.90 -3.45
CA GLU A 185 18.43 -3.95 -2.54
C GLU A 185 18.75 -5.23 -3.31
N ALA A 186 17.84 -5.67 -4.19
CA ALA A 186 18.08 -6.86 -5.03
C ALA A 186 19.31 -6.70 -5.93
N GLN A 187 19.52 -5.52 -6.52
CA GLN A 187 20.70 -5.24 -7.32
C GLN A 187 21.99 -5.22 -6.50
N SER A 188 21.98 -4.60 -5.32
CA SER A 188 23.15 -4.56 -4.43
C SER A 188 23.60 -5.94 -3.95
N ARG A 189 22.68 -6.91 -3.97
CA ARG A 189 22.90 -8.31 -3.63
C ARG A 189 23.15 -9.20 -4.84
N HIS A 190 23.20 -8.63 -6.04
CA HIS A 190 23.31 -9.35 -7.31
C HIS A 190 22.23 -10.44 -7.49
N ALA A 191 21.04 -10.22 -6.92
CA ALA A 191 19.96 -11.20 -6.99
C ALA A 191 19.37 -11.28 -8.40
N GLY A 192 19.24 -12.50 -8.93
CA GLY A 192 18.61 -12.78 -10.22
C GLY A 192 17.10 -12.47 -10.24
N HIS A 193 16.47 -12.46 -9.07
CA HIS A 193 15.04 -12.17 -8.88
C HIS A 193 14.83 -11.28 -7.66
N ILE A 194 13.66 -10.62 -7.60
CA ILE A 194 13.26 -9.77 -6.47
C ILE A 194 12.30 -10.56 -5.59
N GLY A 195 12.83 -11.09 -4.49
CA GLY A 195 12.09 -11.83 -3.46
C GLY A 195 11.47 -10.97 -2.37
N ILE A 196 10.88 -11.64 -1.38
CA ILE A 196 10.15 -11.05 -0.26
C ILE A 196 11.10 -10.34 0.71
N GLU A 197 12.29 -10.88 0.90
CA GLU A 197 13.39 -10.29 1.67
C GLU A 197 13.81 -8.93 1.10
N HIS A 198 13.89 -8.79 -0.22
CA HIS A 198 14.21 -7.52 -0.87
C HIS A 198 13.08 -6.50 -0.67
N LEU A 199 11.83 -6.95 -0.74
CA LEU A 199 10.66 -6.11 -0.48
C LEU A 199 10.63 -5.63 0.97
N ALA A 200 10.89 -6.53 1.92
CA ALA A 200 10.98 -6.20 3.33
C ALA A 200 12.07 -5.16 3.61
N LEU A 201 13.28 -5.39 3.09
CA LEU A 201 14.41 -4.47 3.22
C LEU A 201 14.13 -3.12 2.56
N GLY A 202 13.54 -3.11 1.37
CA GLY A 202 13.15 -1.90 0.67
C GLY A 202 12.09 -1.09 1.40
N LEU A 203 11.19 -1.76 2.15
CA LEU A 203 10.13 -1.13 2.91
C LEU A 203 10.60 -0.55 4.24
N ILE A 204 11.38 -1.30 5.03
CA ILE A 204 11.91 -0.81 6.31
C ILE A 204 12.99 0.27 6.13
N ALA A 205 13.62 0.35 4.95
CA ALA A 205 14.62 1.37 4.64
C ALA A 205 14.01 2.74 4.29
N VAL A 206 12.73 2.80 3.89
CA VAL A 206 12.08 4.09 3.58
C VAL A 206 11.76 4.84 4.87
N ASN A 207 12.05 6.13 4.90
CA ASN A 207 11.61 7.04 5.95
C ASN A 207 10.11 7.38 5.80
N SER A 208 9.26 6.37 5.82
CA SER A 208 7.81 6.57 5.91
C SER A 208 7.47 6.78 7.37
N LEU A 209 6.89 7.93 7.71
CA LEU A 209 6.51 8.28 9.09
C LEU A 209 5.63 7.18 9.71
N LEU A 210 4.69 6.65 8.94
CA LEU A 210 3.80 5.60 9.40
C LEU A 210 4.52 4.27 9.64
N VAL A 211 5.37 3.81 8.71
CA VAL A 211 6.16 2.59 8.95
C VAL A 211 7.07 2.75 10.16
N ARG A 212 7.76 3.89 10.29
CA ARG A 212 8.62 4.15 11.45
C ARG A 212 7.84 4.19 12.76
N SER A 213 6.68 4.83 12.75
CA SER A 213 5.81 4.89 13.93
C SER A 213 5.29 3.50 14.29
N VAL A 214 4.81 2.70 13.33
CA VAL A 214 4.42 1.31 13.55
C VAL A 214 5.56 0.50 14.16
N LEU A 215 6.77 0.57 13.61
CA LEU A 215 7.91 -0.16 14.15
C LEU A 215 8.28 0.32 15.56
N SER A 216 8.26 1.63 15.80
CA SER A 216 8.56 2.24 17.11
C SER A 216 7.55 1.85 18.18
N GLU A 217 6.25 1.89 17.86
CA GLU A 217 5.15 1.52 18.78
C GLU A 217 5.20 0.02 19.11
N LEU A 218 5.68 -0.80 18.16
CA LEU A 218 5.90 -2.24 18.37
C LEU A 218 7.28 -2.56 18.98
N GLY A 219 8.04 -1.55 19.40
CA GLY A 219 9.30 -1.72 20.13
C GLY A 219 10.47 -2.25 19.29
N THR A 220 10.43 -2.10 17.97
CA THR A 220 11.47 -2.62 17.06
C THR A 220 12.07 -1.53 16.18
N SER A 221 13.33 -1.73 15.78
CA SER A 221 14.08 -0.76 14.97
C SER A 221 14.35 -1.31 13.56
N ALA A 222 14.29 -0.43 12.55
CA ALA A 222 14.62 -0.80 11.17
C ALA A 222 16.04 -1.38 11.01
N PRO A 223 17.10 -0.87 11.67
CA PRO A 223 18.43 -1.49 11.64
C PRO A 223 18.44 -2.93 12.20
N SER A 224 17.79 -3.17 13.33
CA SER A 224 17.70 -4.51 13.94
C SER A 224 16.96 -5.49 13.02
N LEU A 225 15.82 -5.08 12.46
CA LEU A 225 15.06 -5.86 11.50
C LEU A 225 15.87 -6.17 10.24
N ARG A 226 16.58 -5.17 9.69
CA ARG A 226 17.48 -5.40 8.55
C ARG A 226 18.49 -6.49 8.88
N ALA A 227 19.21 -6.37 10.00
CA ALA A 227 20.23 -7.35 10.37
C ALA A 227 19.65 -8.78 10.48
N ALA A 228 18.48 -8.92 11.11
CA ALA A 228 17.81 -10.21 11.27
C ALA A 228 17.33 -10.80 9.93
N ILE A 229 16.69 -9.99 9.06
CA ILE A 229 16.23 -10.43 7.74
C ILE A 229 17.43 -10.89 6.89
N VAL A 230 18.52 -10.13 6.89
CA VAL A 230 19.73 -10.49 6.14
C VAL A 230 20.37 -11.79 6.65
N ALA A 231 20.38 -12.00 7.98
CA ALA A 231 20.91 -13.21 8.56
C ALA A 231 20.07 -14.45 8.23
N ARG A 232 18.73 -14.32 8.23
CA ARG A 232 17.79 -15.41 7.92
C ARG A 232 17.73 -15.76 6.44
N CYS A 233 17.74 -14.74 5.57
CA CYS A 233 17.51 -14.87 4.14
C CYS A 233 18.81 -14.83 3.33
N ARG A 234 19.90 -15.43 3.83
CA ARG A 234 21.13 -15.56 3.04
C ARG A 234 20.79 -16.28 1.72
N PRO A 235 21.31 -15.80 0.57
CA PRO A 235 21.06 -16.45 -0.70
C PRO A 235 21.55 -17.89 -0.63
N ALA A 236 20.73 -18.84 -1.09
CA ALA A 236 21.23 -20.18 -1.41
C ALA A 236 22.34 -19.98 -2.45
N GLY A 237 23.55 -20.43 -2.11
CA GLY A 237 24.71 -20.38 -3.00
C GLY A 237 24.54 -21.26 -4.23
#